data_AF-A0A2W6TNJ5-F1
#
_entry.id   AF-A0A2W6TNJ5-F1
#
_cell.length_a   1.000
_cell.length_b   1.000
_cell.length_c   1.000
_cell.angle_alpha   90.00
_cell.angle_beta   90.00
_cell.angle_gamma   90.00
#
_symmetry.space_group_name_H-M   'P 1'
#
loop_
_entity.id
_entity.type
_entity.pdbx_description
1 polymer ?
#
loop_
_entity_poly.entity_id
_entity_poly.type
_entity_poly.pdbx_seq_one_letter_code
_entity_poly.pdbx_strand_id
1 'polypeptide(L)'
;QECGLVPMVEPEVIMDGDHDIETCYEVTEATLRSLFDALYQQNVVLEGTILKASMVIPGKACDEQVDVEEVAESTVMCLKSTVPAILPGVVFLSGGQSDEQSTAHLNAMNQVGTLPWPLSFSYGRAMQQAALKLWAKDMKGNYAAAQKTVFERAKENGLAAQGKWEG
;
A
#
# COMPACT_ATOMS: atom_id res chain seq x y z
N GLN A 1 -18.41 7.40 11.19
CA GLN A 1 -18.36 6.41 12.30
C GLN A 1 -19.71 6.24 12.99
N GLU A 2 -20.55 7.29 12.99
CA GLU A 2 -21.91 7.29 13.57
C GLU A 2 -22.81 6.13 13.13
N CYS A 3 -22.62 5.60 11.92
CA CYS A 3 -23.37 4.44 11.41
C CYS A 3 -22.78 3.07 11.82
N GLY A 4 -21.81 3.02 12.73
CA GLY A 4 -21.18 1.77 13.18
C GLY A 4 -20.21 1.13 12.17
N LEU A 5 -19.73 1.90 11.18
CA LEU A 5 -18.75 1.45 10.18
C LEU A 5 -17.37 2.06 10.46
N VAL A 6 -16.33 1.23 10.30
CA VAL A 6 -14.92 1.64 10.33
C VAL A 6 -14.60 2.35 9.01
N PRO A 7 -14.27 3.65 9.02
CA PRO A 7 -13.80 4.32 7.82
C PRO A 7 -12.40 3.82 7.43
N MET A 8 -12.22 3.58 6.13
CA MET A 8 -10.92 3.48 5.49
C MET A 8 -10.72 4.75 4.66
N VAL A 9 -9.74 5.57 5.03
CA VAL A 9 -9.46 6.85 4.36
C VAL A 9 -8.33 6.66 3.35
N GLU A 10 -8.55 7.07 2.10
CA GLU A 10 -7.65 6.78 0.98
C GLU A 10 -7.23 8.07 0.25
N PRO A 11 -6.19 8.77 0.73
CA PRO A 11 -5.64 9.93 0.05
C PRO A 11 -4.53 9.53 -0.94
N GLU A 12 -4.89 8.86 -2.05
CA GLU A 12 -3.90 8.38 -3.03
C GLU A 12 -3.13 9.54 -3.69
N VAL A 13 -1.81 9.53 -3.56
CA VAL A 13 -0.90 10.35 -4.40
C VAL A 13 -0.58 9.54 -5.65
N ILE A 14 -0.92 10.11 -6.81
CA ILE A 14 -0.87 9.40 -8.10
C ILE A 14 0.58 9.35 -8.61
N MET A 15 1.05 8.16 -9.00
CA MET A 15 2.39 7.94 -9.55
C MET A 15 2.57 8.40 -11.01
N ASP A 16 1.59 9.07 -11.60
CA ASP A 16 1.66 9.53 -12.99
C ASP A 16 2.53 10.78 -13.06
N GLY A 17 3.54 10.77 -13.93
CA GLY A 17 4.48 11.87 -14.11
C GLY A 17 5.93 11.40 -14.13
N ASP A 18 6.83 12.38 -14.22
CA ASP A 18 8.30 12.25 -14.29
C ASP A 18 9.01 12.71 -13.01
N HIS A 19 8.24 12.94 -11.94
CA HIS A 19 8.76 13.39 -10.64
C HIS A 19 9.63 12.33 -9.96
N ASP A 20 10.61 12.80 -9.20
CA ASP A 20 11.49 11.97 -8.38
C ASP A 20 10.79 11.50 -7.07
N ILE A 21 11.49 10.67 -6.29
CA ILE A 21 10.95 10.14 -5.04
C ILE A 21 10.79 11.23 -3.97
N GLU A 22 11.67 12.24 -3.97
CA GLU A 22 11.64 13.37 -3.06
C GLU A 22 10.36 14.20 -3.26
N THR A 23 10.02 14.49 -4.51
CA THR A 23 8.76 15.18 -4.84
C THR A 23 7.55 14.36 -4.37
N CYS A 24 7.57 13.04 -4.58
CA CYS A 24 6.50 12.15 -4.10
C CYS A 24 6.42 12.16 -2.57
N TYR A 25 7.56 12.18 -1.87
CA TYR A 25 7.65 12.28 -0.42
C TYR A 25 7.01 13.59 0.08
N GLU A 26 7.39 14.73 -0.49
CA GLU A 26 6.88 16.05 -0.08
C GLU A 26 5.36 16.15 -0.26
N VAL A 27 4.84 15.69 -1.41
CA VAL A 27 3.41 15.68 -1.70
C VAL A 27 2.67 14.72 -0.76
N THR A 28 3.22 13.54 -0.51
CA THR A 28 2.62 12.56 0.41
C THR A 28 2.57 13.11 1.84
N GLU A 29 3.66 13.75 2.30
CA GLU A 29 3.70 14.36 3.61
C GLU A 29 2.64 15.47 3.76
N ALA A 30 2.58 16.40 2.80
CA ALA A 30 1.61 17.48 2.82
C ALA A 30 0.16 16.96 2.79
N THR A 31 -0.08 15.91 2.01
CA THR A 31 -1.39 15.24 1.89
C THR A 31 -1.79 14.58 3.21
N LEU A 32 -0.90 13.80 3.83
CA LEU A 32 -1.20 13.11 5.09
C LEU A 32 -1.39 14.10 6.25
N ARG A 33 -0.58 15.17 6.33
CA ARG A 33 -0.78 16.24 7.32
C ARG A 33 -2.16 16.89 7.18
N SER A 34 -2.56 17.20 5.95
CA SER A 34 -3.88 17.78 5.66
C SER A 34 -5.02 16.82 6.00
N LEU A 35 -4.86 15.53 5.69
CA LEU A 35 -5.85 14.50 6.05
C LEU A 35 -6.04 14.42 7.57
N PHE A 36 -4.96 14.28 8.35
CA PHE A 36 -5.09 14.10 9.79
C PHE A 36 -5.58 15.36 10.51
N ASP A 37 -5.23 16.56 10.01
CA ASP A 37 -5.84 17.81 10.48
C ASP A 37 -7.36 17.82 10.24
N ALA A 38 -7.79 17.46 9.03
CA ALA A 38 -9.22 17.37 8.71
C ALA A 38 -9.95 16.32 9.57
N LEU A 39 -9.36 15.12 9.76
CA LEU A 39 -9.94 14.08 10.63
C LEU A 39 -10.09 14.55 12.08
N TYR A 40 -9.09 15.28 12.60
CA TYR A 40 -9.14 15.86 13.92
C TYR A 40 -10.25 16.91 14.05
N GLN A 41 -10.35 17.84 13.10
CA GLN A 41 -11.39 18.88 13.08
C GLN A 41 -12.81 18.30 12.99
N GLN A 42 -12.96 17.14 12.35
CA GLN A 42 -14.23 16.42 12.24
C GLN A 42 -14.49 15.45 13.41
N ASN A 43 -13.66 15.47 14.46
CA ASN A 43 -13.76 14.59 15.63
C ASN A 43 -13.81 13.10 15.27
N VAL A 44 -13.06 12.69 14.25
CA VAL A 44 -12.95 11.27 13.87
C VAL A 44 -12.12 10.53 14.93
N VAL A 45 -12.64 9.39 15.39
CA VAL A 45 -11.93 8.49 16.32
C VAL A 45 -10.87 7.72 15.54
N LEU A 46 -9.59 8.00 15.77
CA LEU A 46 -8.49 7.44 14.98
C LEU A 46 -8.26 5.95 15.29
N GLU A 47 -8.55 5.50 16.51
CA GLU A 47 -8.52 4.10 16.94
C GLU A 47 -9.46 3.20 16.14
N GLY A 48 -10.52 3.80 15.58
CA GLY A 48 -11.51 3.15 14.74
C GLY A 48 -11.40 3.56 13.27
N THR A 49 -10.20 3.90 12.78
CA THR A 49 -9.96 4.35 11.40
C THR A 49 -8.77 3.59 10.79
N ILE A 50 -8.89 3.18 9.52
CA ILE A 50 -7.78 2.58 8.77
C ILE A 50 -7.27 3.60 7.75
N LEU A 51 -5.97 3.81 7.70
CA LEU A 51 -5.35 4.57 6.61
C LEU A 51 -5.05 3.64 5.44
N LYS A 52 -5.54 3.97 4.24
CA LYS A 52 -5.15 3.35 2.99
C LYS A 52 -4.24 4.29 2.21
N ALA A 53 -2.93 4.05 2.25
CA ALA A 53 -1.92 4.96 1.68
C ALA A 53 -1.35 4.43 0.35
N SER A 54 -0.90 5.36 -0.50
CA SER A 54 0.09 5.07 -1.54
C SER A 54 1.50 4.94 -0.91
N MET A 55 2.37 4.16 -1.55
CA MET A 55 3.80 4.15 -1.21
C MET A 55 4.48 5.38 -1.82
N VAL A 56 5.56 5.85 -1.20
CA VAL A 56 6.39 6.92 -1.73
C VAL A 56 7.31 6.34 -2.79
N ILE A 57 7.00 6.62 -4.06
CA ILE A 57 7.68 6.06 -5.24
C ILE A 57 7.88 7.16 -6.30
N PRO A 58 8.92 7.08 -7.14
CA PRO A 58 9.06 7.95 -8.29
C PRO A 58 7.88 7.84 -9.25
N GLY A 59 7.70 8.89 -10.04
CA GLY A 59 6.76 8.90 -11.15
C GLY A 59 7.07 7.79 -12.15
N LYS A 60 6.04 7.24 -12.78
CA LYS A 60 6.17 6.14 -13.76
C LYS A 60 7.05 6.50 -14.97
N ALA A 61 7.11 7.78 -15.32
CA ALA A 61 7.93 8.30 -16.42
C ALA A 61 9.23 8.95 -15.93
N CYS A 62 9.56 8.82 -14.63
CA CYS A 62 10.84 9.29 -14.12
C CYS A 62 11.96 8.41 -14.68
N ASP A 63 13.00 9.05 -15.24
CA ASP A 63 14.14 8.34 -15.82
C ASP A 63 14.94 7.56 -14.77
N GLU A 64 14.94 8.06 -13.52
CA GLU A 64 15.58 7.43 -12.37
C GLU A 64 14.53 6.72 -11.51
N GLN A 65 14.57 5.38 -11.54
CA GLN A 65 13.78 4.55 -10.65
C GLN A 65 14.68 4.10 -9.49
N VAL A 66 14.13 4.12 -8.28
CA VAL A 66 14.84 3.72 -7.07
C VAL A 66 14.66 2.25 -6.74
N ASP A 67 15.46 1.72 -5.82
CA ASP A 67 15.36 0.35 -5.36
C ASP A 67 14.23 0.16 -4.31
N VAL A 68 14.02 -1.10 -3.92
CA VAL A 68 12.92 -1.49 -3.03
C VAL A 68 13.14 -0.94 -1.62
N GLU A 69 14.39 -0.90 -1.19
CA GLU A 69 14.84 -0.43 0.11
C GLU A 69 14.60 1.07 0.26
N GLU A 70 14.92 1.87 -0.75
CA GLU A 70 14.73 3.32 -0.75
C GLU A 70 13.24 3.70 -0.73
N VAL A 71 12.39 2.97 -1.48
CA VAL A 71 10.92 3.11 -1.39
C VAL A 71 10.45 2.80 0.04
N ALA A 72 10.95 1.73 0.63
CA ALA A 72 10.53 1.30 1.95
C ALA A 72 10.92 2.31 3.04
N GLU A 73 12.16 2.79 3.03
CA GLU A 73 12.68 3.79 3.96
C GLU A 73 11.93 5.12 3.82
N SER A 74 11.78 5.63 2.59
CA SER A 74 11.06 6.88 2.31
C SER A 74 9.61 6.81 2.74
N THR A 75 8.92 5.70 2.44
CA THR A 75 7.53 5.51 2.84
C THR A 75 7.38 5.44 4.36
N VAL A 76 8.21 4.64 5.04
CA VAL A 76 8.16 4.51 6.50
C VAL A 76 8.48 5.83 7.19
N MET A 77 9.46 6.59 6.68
CA MET A 77 9.83 7.90 7.20
C MET A 77 8.69 8.91 7.07
N CYS A 78 8.02 8.93 5.92
CA CYS A 78 6.86 9.80 5.69
C CYS A 78 5.72 9.46 6.66
N LEU A 79 5.40 8.17 6.83
CA LEU A 79 4.37 7.74 7.77
C LEU A 79 4.71 8.09 9.22
N LYS A 80 5.96 7.84 9.66
CA LYS A 80 6.42 8.23 11.02
C LYS A 80 6.30 9.73 11.28
N SER A 81 6.44 10.56 10.26
CA SER A 81 6.41 12.02 10.36
C SER A 81 4.99 12.61 10.36
N THR A 82 3.99 11.83 9.94
CA THR A 82 2.64 12.35 9.63
C THR A 82 1.48 11.58 10.25
N VAL A 83 1.62 10.27 10.46
CA VAL A 83 0.55 9.41 10.96
C VAL A 83 0.61 9.36 12.50
N PRO A 84 -0.52 9.55 13.21
CA PRO A 84 -0.56 9.36 14.66
C PRO A 84 -0.42 7.89 15.07
N ALA A 85 0.42 7.60 16.08
CA ALA A 85 0.70 6.25 16.61
C ALA A 85 -0.56 5.48 17.07
N ILE A 86 -1.68 6.18 17.29
CA ILE A 86 -2.93 5.61 17.79
C ILE A 86 -3.75 4.87 16.71
N LEU A 87 -3.41 5.02 15.43
CA LEU A 87 -4.09 4.28 14.37
C LEU A 87 -3.91 2.77 14.58
N PRO A 88 -4.93 1.95 14.32
CA PRO A 88 -4.82 0.49 14.44
C PRO A 88 -4.03 -0.15 13.29
N GLY A 89 -3.84 0.54 12.16
CA GLY A 89 -3.08 0.00 11.03
C GLY A 89 -3.09 0.88 9.78
N VAL A 90 -2.09 0.63 8.93
CA VAL A 90 -1.97 1.22 7.60
C VAL A 90 -1.99 0.10 6.56
N VAL A 91 -2.84 0.22 5.56
CA VAL A 91 -2.89 -0.69 4.41
C VAL A 91 -2.44 0.04 3.16
N PHE A 92 -1.66 -0.61 2.31
CA PHE A 92 -1.22 0.00 1.07
C PHE A 92 -2.14 -0.37 -0.09
N LEU A 93 -2.35 0.57 -1.01
CA LEU A 93 -2.82 0.27 -2.36
C LEU A 93 -1.63 -0.12 -3.23
N SER A 94 -1.84 -1.03 -4.18
CA SER A 94 -0.77 -1.43 -5.10
C SER A 94 -0.46 -0.36 -6.16
N GLY A 95 -1.36 0.61 -6.34
CA GLY A 95 -1.24 1.63 -7.37
C GLY A 95 -1.06 0.97 -8.74
N GLY A 96 -0.22 1.58 -9.58
CA GLY A 96 0.21 1.07 -10.89
C GLY A 96 1.43 0.14 -10.86
N GLN A 97 1.89 -0.26 -9.68
CA GLN A 97 3.03 -1.18 -9.54
C GLN A 97 2.68 -2.59 -10.07
N SER A 98 3.71 -3.36 -10.41
CA SER A 98 3.53 -4.79 -10.67
C SER A 98 3.20 -5.56 -9.38
N ASP A 99 2.61 -6.75 -9.55
CA ASP A 99 2.27 -7.65 -8.43
C ASP A 99 3.51 -7.92 -7.55
N GLU A 100 4.66 -8.17 -8.16
CA GLU A 100 5.93 -8.45 -7.47
C GLU A 100 6.49 -7.21 -6.77
N GLN A 101 6.56 -6.04 -7.43
CA GLN A 101 7.02 -4.79 -6.79
C GLN A 101 6.18 -4.44 -5.56
N SER A 102 4.86 -4.54 -5.66
CA SER A 102 3.97 -4.24 -4.54
C SER A 102 4.15 -5.20 -3.34
N THR A 103 4.56 -6.44 -3.62
CA THR A 103 4.89 -7.44 -2.59
C THR A 103 6.25 -7.15 -1.96
N ALA A 104 7.25 -6.85 -2.80
CA ALA A 104 8.61 -6.55 -2.38
C ALA A 104 8.68 -5.29 -1.49
N HIS A 105 8.06 -4.19 -1.91
CA HIS A 105 8.03 -2.95 -1.11
C HIS A 105 7.34 -3.16 0.24
N LEU A 106 6.19 -3.86 0.26
CA LEU A 106 5.50 -4.16 1.51
C LEU A 106 6.37 -5.00 2.46
N ASN A 107 7.09 -5.99 1.90
CA ASN A 107 7.99 -6.83 2.67
C ASN A 107 9.14 -6.02 3.27
N ALA A 108 9.82 -5.21 2.44
CA ALA A 108 10.93 -4.37 2.88
C ALA A 108 10.48 -3.39 3.97
N MET A 109 9.34 -2.72 3.82
CA MET A 109 8.79 -1.83 4.86
C MET A 109 8.57 -2.54 6.21
N ASN A 110 8.10 -3.79 6.19
CA ASN A 110 7.92 -4.59 7.40
C ASN A 110 9.25 -5.11 7.98
N GLN A 111 10.37 -4.97 7.26
CA GLN A 111 11.71 -5.33 7.71
C GLN A 111 12.52 -4.12 8.22
N VAL A 112 12.09 -2.87 7.96
CA VAL A 112 12.77 -1.63 8.41
C VAL A 112 12.89 -1.54 9.94
N GLY A 113 12.01 -2.22 10.69
CA GLY A 113 12.12 -2.36 12.14
C GLY A 113 10.78 -2.27 12.85
N THR A 114 10.79 -1.89 14.13
CA THR A 114 9.57 -1.74 14.92
C THR A 114 8.81 -0.48 14.50
N LEU A 115 7.54 -0.65 14.15
CA LEU A 115 6.63 0.41 13.74
C LEU A 115 5.48 0.54 14.75
N PRO A 116 4.96 1.76 14.97
CA PRO A 116 3.82 1.97 15.87
C PRO A 116 2.52 1.35 15.34
N TRP A 117 2.45 1.10 14.03
CA TRP A 117 1.31 0.49 13.35
C TRP A 117 1.73 -0.80 12.65
N PRO A 118 0.83 -1.79 12.53
CA PRO A 118 0.99 -2.83 11.53
C PRO A 118 0.87 -2.22 10.12
N LEU A 119 1.75 -2.67 9.22
CA LEU A 119 1.67 -2.36 7.79
C LEU A 119 1.14 -3.59 7.04
N SER A 120 0.09 -3.41 6.25
CA SER A 120 -0.52 -4.48 5.47
C SER A 120 -0.97 -4.00 4.09
N PHE A 121 -1.82 -4.75 3.41
CA PHE A 121 -2.24 -4.47 2.04
C PHE A 121 -3.76 -4.40 1.88
N SER A 122 -4.20 -3.51 1.00
CA SER A 122 -5.56 -3.44 0.47
C SER A 122 -5.47 -3.42 -1.06
N TYR A 123 -5.02 -4.54 -1.62
CA TYR A 123 -4.71 -4.66 -3.05
C TYR A 123 -5.90 -5.15 -3.89
N GLY A 124 -6.16 -4.43 -4.99
CA GLY A 124 -7.04 -4.87 -6.06
C GLY A 124 -6.26 -5.59 -7.16
N ARG A 125 -5.62 -4.81 -8.04
CA ARG A 125 -4.87 -5.33 -9.21
C ARG A 125 -3.80 -6.35 -8.82
N ALA A 126 -2.94 -6.02 -7.86
CA ALA A 126 -1.85 -6.90 -7.43
C ALA A 126 -2.29 -8.26 -6.85
N MET A 127 -3.57 -8.41 -6.51
CA MET A 127 -4.14 -9.67 -6.01
C MET A 127 -4.89 -10.47 -7.09
N GLN A 128 -5.50 -9.78 -8.06
CA GLN A 128 -6.51 -10.37 -8.93
C GLN A 128 -6.11 -10.39 -10.41
N GLN A 129 -5.20 -9.51 -10.85
CA GLN A 129 -4.95 -9.27 -12.27
C GLN A 129 -4.41 -10.51 -13.00
N ALA A 130 -3.47 -11.24 -12.38
CA ALA A 130 -2.92 -12.47 -12.93
C ALA A 130 -4.00 -13.56 -13.06
N ALA A 131 -4.81 -13.75 -12.01
CA ALA A 131 -5.91 -14.72 -12.00
C ALA A 131 -6.99 -14.39 -13.04
N LEU A 132 -7.37 -13.11 -13.17
CA LEU A 132 -8.34 -12.65 -14.18
C LEU A 132 -7.82 -12.88 -15.61
N LYS A 133 -6.56 -12.57 -15.88
CA LYS A 133 -5.92 -12.84 -17.19
C LYS A 133 -5.88 -14.33 -17.51
N LEU A 134 -5.61 -15.19 -16.53
CA LEU A 134 -5.61 -16.63 -16.69
C LEU A 134 -7.02 -17.17 -16.95
N TRP A 135 -7.98 -16.75 -16.14
CA TRP A 135 -9.39 -17.16 -16.24
C TRP A 135 -10.01 -16.75 -17.57
N ALA A 136 -9.72 -15.54 -18.06
CA ALA A 136 -10.25 -15.03 -19.33
C ALA A 136 -9.82 -15.86 -20.56
N LYS A 137 -8.74 -16.65 -20.47
CA LYS A 137 -8.29 -17.54 -21.57
C LYS A 137 -9.17 -18.77 -21.74
N ASP A 138 -9.70 -19.32 -20.65
CA ASP A 138 -10.67 -20.42 -20.65
C ASP A 138 -11.42 -20.43 -19.31
N MET A 139 -12.62 -19.86 -19.31
CA MET A 139 -13.37 -19.67 -18.07
C MET A 139 -13.79 -20.97 -17.37
N LYS A 140 -13.90 -22.07 -18.11
CA LYS A 140 -14.27 -23.38 -17.55
C LYS A 140 -13.04 -24.17 -17.17
N GLY A 141 -12.06 -24.27 -18.07
CA GLY A 141 -10.83 -25.04 -17.83
C GLY A 141 -9.90 -24.42 -16.81
N ASN A 142 -9.85 -23.09 -16.70
CA ASN A 142 -8.91 -22.39 -15.82
C ASN A 142 -9.50 -21.96 -14.47
N TYR A 143 -10.75 -22.31 -14.15
CA TYR A 143 -11.40 -21.83 -12.91
C TYR A 143 -10.57 -22.16 -11.66
N ALA A 144 -10.17 -23.43 -11.49
CA ALA A 144 -9.36 -23.88 -10.35
C ALA A 144 -7.94 -23.27 -10.38
N ALA A 145 -7.34 -23.14 -11.57
CA ALA A 145 -6.03 -22.55 -11.72
C ALA A 145 -6.03 -21.05 -11.34
N ALA A 146 -7.05 -20.30 -11.73
CA ALA A 146 -7.22 -18.90 -11.35
C ALA A 146 -7.43 -18.72 -9.85
N GLN A 147 -8.22 -19.59 -9.20
CA GLN A 147 -8.34 -19.61 -7.73
C GLN A 147 -7.00 -19.85 -7.05
N LYS A 148 -6.21 -20.80 -7.54
CA LYS A 148 -4.86 -21.07 -7.05
C LYS A 148 -3.96 -19.84 -7.18
N THR A 149 -4.03 -19.12 -8.29
CA THR A 149 -3.28 -17.88 -8.49
C THR A 149 -3.66 -16.79 -7.48
N VAL A 150 -4.96 -16.60 -7.19
CA VAL A 150 -5.39 -15.65 -6.13
C VAL A 150 -4.85 -16.07 -4.77
N PHE A 151 -4.90 -17.37 -4.45
CA PHE A 151 -4.36 -17.90 -3.18
C PHE A 151 -2.85 -17.68 -3.06
N GLU A 152 -2.08 -17.93 -4.12
CA GLU A 152 -0.64 -17.70 -4.14
C GLU A 152 -0.31 -16.22 -3.92
N ARG A 153 -0.98 -15.30 -4.61
CA ARG A 153 -0.84 -13.85 -4.37
C ARG A 153 -1.23 -13.45 -2.95
N ALA A 154 -2.30 -14.02 -2.40
CA ALA A 154 -2.72 -13.75 -1.02
C ALA A 154 -1.66 -14.22 -0.01
N LYS A 155 -1.08 -15.40 -0.24
CA LYS A 155 -0.04 -15.97 0.61
C LYS A 155 1.23 -15.12 0.58
N GLU A 156 1.67 -14.69 -0.60
CA GLU A 156 2.86 -13.86 -0.75
C GLU A 156 2.71 -12.50 -0.08
N ASN A 157 1.60 -11.81 -0.32
CA ASN A 157 1.31 -10.53 0.35
C ASN A 157 1.14 -10.71 1.87
N GLY A 158 0.61 -11.85 2.32
CA GLY A 158 0.53 -12.20 3.74
C GLY A 158 1.90 -12.47 4.38
N LEU A 159 2.87 -12.99 3.63
CA LEU A 159 4.26 -13.13 4.07
C LEU A 159 4.98 -11.78 4.07
N ALA A 160 4.73 -10.94 3.06
CA ALA A 160 5.27 -9.58 2.98
C ALA A 160 4.79 -8.71 4.15
N ALA A 161 3.51 -8.80 4.54
CA ALA A 161 2.98 -8.14 5.73
C ALA A 161 3.60 -8.62 7.05
N GLN A 162 4.37 -9.72 7.03
CA GLN A 162 5.15 -10.22 8.17
C GLN A 162 6.66 -9.96 8.02
N GLY A 163 7.11 -9.37 6.91
CA GLY A 163 8.53 -9.22 6.59
C GLY A 163 9.23 -10.56 6.30
N LYS A 164 8.52 -11.56 5.77
CA LYS A 164 9.01 -12.94 5.56
C LYS A 164 8.87 -13.44 4.12
N TRP A 165 8.64 -12.55 3.16
CA TRP A 165 8.62 -12.92 1.76
C TRP A 165 10.05 -12.96 1.21
N GLU A 166 10.38 -13.99 0.43
CA GLU A 166 11.76 -14.30 -0.01
C GLU A 166 11.98 -14.21 -1.54
N GLY A 167 10.94 -13.86 -2.31
CA GLY A 167 10.97 -13.91 -3.78
C GLY A 167 10.38 -15.19 -4.33
#